data_AF-A0A382R121-F1
#
_entry.id   AF-A0A382R121-F1
#
_cell.length_a   1.000
_cell.length_b   1.000
_cell.length_c   1.000
_cell.angle_alpha   90.00
_cell.angle_beta   90.00
_cell.angle_gamma   90.00
#
_symmetry.space_group_name_H-M   'P 1'
#
loop_
_entity.id
_entity.type
_entity.pdbx_description
1 polymer ?
#
loop_
_entity_poly.entity_id
_entity_poly.type
_entity_poly.pdbx_seq_one_letter_code
_entity_poly.pdbx_strand_id
1 'polypeptide(L)'
;MQQIVGVDVGGTFTDLILIDEQSGGVRISKVPSTPENQAFGVMSALKKSSAILPDLNILIHGTTVTTNALLERKVSRLGLITTRGFRDVLELGRRTRPKPYGLTGSFECLIPRNLRLVVQERIDSDG
;
A
#
# COMPACT_ATOMS: atom_id res chain seq x y z
N MET A 1 31.27 3.71 5.13
CA MET A 1 30.53 4.83 4.50
C MET A 1 29.10 4.78 5.00
N GLN A 2 28.35 5.89 5.02
CA GLN A 2 26.92 5.85 5.36
C GLN A 2 26.11 6.14 4.11
N GLN A 3 25.35 5.15 3.66
CA GLN A 3 24.47 5.24 2.50
C GLN A 3 23.02 5.20 2.95
N ILE A 4 22.22 6.15 2.46
CA ILE A 4 20.77 6.15 2.59
C ILE A 4 20.19 5.85 1.21
N VAL A 5 19.25 4.90 1.16
CA VAL A 5 18.53 4.57 -0.06
C VAL A 5 17.04 4.82 0.13
N GLY A 6 16.44 5.53 -0.83
CA GLY A 6 14.99 5.56 -1.03
C GLY A 6 14.64 4.73 -2.26
N VAL A 7 13.64 3.86 -2.16
CA VAL A 7 13.10 3.11 -3.29
C VAL A 7 11.61 3.37 -3.43
N ASP A 8 11.12 3.51 -4.66
CA ASP A 8 9.71 3.53 -5.00
C ASP A 8 9.40 2.41 -5.99
N VAL A 9 8.67 1.40 -5.51
CA VAL A 9 8.25 0.25 -6.32
C VAL A 9 6.89 0.54 -6.96
N GLY A 10 6.92 0.83 -8.26
CA GLY A 10 5.74 0.98 -9.11
C GLY A 10 5.30 -0.31 -9.80
N GLY A 11 4.20 -0.22 -10.56
CA GLY A 11 3.74 -1.33 -11.41
C GLY A 11 4.65 -1.60 -12.60
N THR A 12 5.24 -0.56 -13.19
CA THR A 12 6.07 -0.66 -14.41
C THR A 12 7.56 -0.56 -14.12
N PHE A 13 7.96 0.36 -13.24
CA PHE A 13 9.36 0.61 -12.90
C PHE A 13 9.54 0.69 -11.38
N THR A 14 10.74 0.30 -10.96
CA THR A 14 11.27 0.55 -9.62
C THR A 14 12.31 1.66 -9.73
N ASP A 15 12.05 2.75 -9.02
CA ASP A 15 12.90 3.93 -8.95
C ASP A 15 13.70 3.91 -7.64
N LEU A 16 14.97 4.29 -7.69
CA LEU A 16 15.85 4.29 -6.53
C LEU A 16 16.71 5.55 -6.51
N ILE A 17 16.82 6.18 -5.34
CA ILE A 17 17.78 7.23 -5.03
C ILE A 17 18.71 6.75 -3.93
N LEU A 18 20.01 6.93 -4.12
CA LEU A 18 21.06 6.65 -3.15
C LEU A 18 21.77 7.96 -2.82
N ILE A 19 21.90 8.25 -1.53
CA ILE A 19 22.65 9.38 -0.99
C ILE A 19 23.81 8.81 -0.17
N ASP A 20 25.03 9.20 -0.50
CA ASP A 20 26.21 8.95 0.31
C ASP A 20 26.45 10.16 1.21
N GLU A 21 26.25 9.98 2.51
CA GLU A 21 26.32 11.07 3.49
C GLU A 21 27.75 11.59 3.70
N GLN A 22 28.78 10.79 3.40
CA GLN A 22 30.17 11.23 3.52
C GLN A 22 30.61 12.08 2.34
N SER A 23 30.31 11.64 1.12
CA SER A 23 30.71 12.38 -0.09
C SER A 23 29.70 13.43 -0.53
N GLY A 24 28.47 13.39 -0.02
CA GLY A 24 27.33 14.15 -0.53
C GLY A 24 26.85 13.67 -1.91
N GLY A 25 27.37 12.54 -2.40
CA GLY A 25 27.09 12.02 -3.72
C GLY A 25 25.65 11.48 -3.84
N VAL A 26 25.00 11.78 -4.95
CA VAL A 26 23.66 11.27 -5.27
C VAL A 26 23.73 10.40 -6.51
N ARG A 27 23.14 9.20 -6.42
CA ARG A 27 22.99 8.27 -7.54
C ARG A 27 21.52 7.88 -7.69
N ILE A 28 21.05 7.86 -8.92
CA ILE A 28 19.67 7.48 -9.24
C ILE A 28 19.71 6.27 -10.16
N SER A 29 18.79 5.33 -9.95
CA SER A 29 18.59 4.24 -10.87
C SER A 29 17.11 3.97 -11.10
N LYS A 30 16.79 3.57 -12.32
CA LYS A 30 15.47 3.12 -12.73
C LYS A 30 15.62 1.79 -13.44
N VAL A 31 14.84 0.81 -13.02
CA VAL A 31 14.80 -0.54 -13.59
C VAL A 31 13.35 -0.98 -13.76
N PRO A 32 13.05 -1.88 -14.72
CA PRO A 32 11.72 -2.47 -14.82
C PRO A 32 11.32 -3.15 -13.50
N SER A 33 10.05 -2.98 -13.11
CA SER A 33 9.46 -3.71 -11.98
C SER A 33 9.30 -5.19 -12.32
N THR A 34 9.18 -6.02 -11.30
CA THR A 34 9.06 -7.47 -11.43
C THR A 34 7.76 -7.92 -10.77
N PRO A 35 6.63 -7.97 -11.52
CA PRO A 35 5.30 -8.17 -10.95
C PRO A 35 5.13 -9.45 -10.13
N GLU A 36 5.79 -10.53 -10.53
CA GLU A 36 5.75 -11.82 -9.83
C GLU A 36 6.44 -11.74 -8.46
N ASN A 37 7.54 -10.98 -8.37
CA ASN A 37 8.26 -10.74 -7.13
C ASN A 37 9.07 -9.45 -7.20
N GLN A 38 8.51 -8.39 -6.62
CA GLN A 38 9.06 -7.04 -6.67
C GLN A 38 10.43 -6.90 -6.01
N ALA A 39 10.83 -7.86 -5.16
CA ALA A 39 12.17 -7.87 -4.55
C ALA A 39 13.27 -7.88 -5.62
N PHE A 40 13.07 -8.56 -6.75
CA PHE A 40 14.06 -8.60 -7.82
C PHE A 40 14.27 -7.23 -8.48
N GLY A 41 13.21 -6.43 -8.60
CA GLY A 41 13.27 -5.05 -9.08
C GLY A 41 14.10 -4.17 -8.14
N VAL A 42 13.84 -4.25 -6.83
CA VAL A 42 14.61 -3.52 -5.80
C VAL A 42 16.08 -3.92 -5.81
N MET A 43 16.38 -5.22 -5.86
CA MET A 43 17.76 -5.72 -5.93
C MET A 43 18.48 -5.28 -7.20
N SER A 44 17.77 -5.24 -8.33
CA SER A 44 18.33 -4.75 -9.60
C SER A 44 18.63 -3.24 -9.57
N ALA A 45 17.75 -2.46 -8.93
CA ALA A 45 17.96 -1.03 -8.73
C ALA A 45 19.18 -0.77 -7.83
N LEU A 46 19.28 -1.47 -6.69
CA LEU A 46 20.42 -1.37 -5.78
C LEU A 46 21.74 -1.67 -6.51
N LYS A 47 21.77 -2.76 -7.29
CA LYS A 47 22.94 -3.12 -8.11
C LYS A 47 23.30 -2.04 -9.14
N LYS A 48 22.30 -1.51 -9.86
CA LYS A 48 22.51 -0.47 -10.88
C LYS A 48 22.99 0.86 -10.28
N SER A 49 22.58 1.18 -9.06
CA SER A 49 23.07 2.35 -8.32
C SER A 49 24.48 2.19 -7.73
N SER A 50 25.07 1.01 -7.84
CA SER A 50 26.36 0.66 -7.19
C SER A 50 26.32 0.88 -5.67
N ALA A 51 25.18 0.56 -5.04
CA ALA A 51 25.04 0.56 -3.60
C ALA A 51 25.98 -0.47 -2.97
N ILE A 52 26.62 -0.11 -1.86
CA ILE A 52 27.48 -1.00 -1.09
C ILE A 52 26.66 -1.42 0.12
N LEU A 53 26.03 -2.59 0.07
CA LEU A 53 25.08 -3.04 1.09
C LEU A 53 25.63 -3.00 2.54
N PRO A 54 26.91 -3.34 2.80
CA PRO A 54 27.49 -3.19 4.14
C PRO A 54 27.55 -1.74 4.66
N ASP A 55 27.56 -0.75 3.75
CA ASP A 55 27.56 0.69 4.08
C ASP A 55 26.14 1.28 4.11
N LEU A 56 25.10 0.47 3.88
CA LEU A 56 23.71 0.92 3.86
C LEU A 56 23.17 1.02 5.28
N ASN A 57 22.91 2.25 5.74
CA ASN A 57 22.38 2.51 7.08
C ASN A 57 20.85 2.50 7.09
N ILE A 58 20.21 3.04 6.04
CA ILE A 58 18.76 3.21 5.97
C ILE A 58 18.27 2.84 4.56
N LEU A 59 17.19 2.06 4.52
CA LEU A 59 16.40 1.80 3.33
C LEU A 59 14.96 2.27 3.58
N ILE A 60 14.56 3.32 2.86
CA ILE A 60 13.18 3.83 2.85
C ILE A 60 12.47 3.16 1.67
N HIS A 61 11.48 2.32 1.96
CA HIS A 61 10.74 1.58 0.94
C HIS A 61 9.34 2.18 0.75
N GLY A 62 9.12 2.84 -0.38
CA GLY A 62 7.82 3.23 -0.90
C GLY A 62 7.32 2.23 -1.94
N THR A 63 6.02 1.97 -1.96
CA THR A 63 5.41 1.16 -3.02
C THR A 63 3.98 1.60 -3.30
N THR A 64 3.59 1.50 -4.56
CA THR A 64 2.20 1.72 -5.01
C THR A 64 1.43 0.41 -5.17
N VAL A 65 2.07 -0.75 -4.96
CA VAL A 65 1.47 -2.07 -5.18
C VAL A 65 0.23 -2.29 -4.33
N THR A 66 0.28 -1.94 -3.03
CA THR A 66 -0.85 -2.11 -2.12
C THR A 66 -2.05 -1.25 -2.54
N THR A 67 -1.80 0.01 -2.91
CA THR A 67 -2.85 0.93 -3.36
C THR A 67 -3.48 0.43 -4.65
N ASN A 68 -2.68 0.00 -5.63
CA ASN A 68 -3.18 -0.54 -6.89
C ASN A 68 -3.96 -1.84 -6.68
N ALA A 69 -3.49 -2.74 -5.79
CA ALA A 69 -4.21 -3.95 -5.46
C ALA A 69 -5.60 -3.65 -4.88
N LEU A 70 -5.72 -2.61 -4.04
CA LEU A 70 -7.01 -2.17 -3.50
C LEU A 70 -7.92 -1.55 -4.58
N LEU A 71 -7.38 -0.68 -5.43
CA LEU A 71 -8.12 -0.04 -6.52
C LEU A 71 -8.61 -1.05 -7.57
N GLU A 72 -7.77 -2.02 -7.91
CA GLU A 72 -8.08 -3.10 -8.85
C GLU A 72 -8.86 -4.27 -8.22
N ARG A 73 -9.15 -4.19 -6.91
CA ARG A 73 -9.80 -5.26 -6.12
C ARG A 73 -9.08 -6.60 -6.19
N LYS A 74 -7.77 -6.60 -6.42
CA LYS A 74 -6.90 -7.79 -6.38
C LYS A 74 -6.45 -8.07 -4.96
N VAL A 75 -7.41 -8.30 -4.08
CA VAL A 75 -7.18 -8.63 -2.67
C VAL A 75 -7.67 -10.04 -2.37
N SER A 76 -7.18 -10.64 -1.30
CA SER A 76 -7.68 -11.93 -0.83
C SER A 76 -9.17 -11.85 -0.48
N ARG A 77 -9.85 -13.01 -0.43
CA ARG A 77 -11.23 -13.08 0.04
C ARG A 77 -11.29 -12.71 1.52
N LEU A 78 -12.08 -11.67 1.84
CA LEU A 78 -12.23 -11.13 3.19
C LEU A 78 -13.63 -11.39 3.75
N GLY A 79 -13.73 -11.46 5.07
CA GLY A 79 -14.98 -11.45 5.83
C GLY A 79 -14.97 -10.35 6.88
N LEU A 80 -16.14 -9.85 7.26
CA LEU A 80 -16.28 -8.80 8.28
C LEU A 80 -17.15 -9.32 9.42
N ILE A 81 -16.72 -9.13 10.66
CA ILE A 81 -17.54 -9.36 11.85
C ILE A 81 -17.83 -8.02 12.50
N THR A 82 -19.10 -7.77 12.80
CA THR A 82 -19.57 -6.52 13.44
C THR A 82 -20.54 -6.82 14.58
N THR A 83 -20.77 -5.84 15.44
CA THR A 83 -21.88 -5.88 16.39
C THR A 83 -23.22 -5.99 15.64
N ARG A 84 -24.17 -6.75 16.19
CA ARG A 84 -25.54 -6.80 15.66
C ARG A 84 -26.12 -5.40 15.50
N GLY A 85 -26.66 -5.11 14.31
CA GLY A 85 -27.13 -3.78 13.91
C GLY A 85 -26.11 -2.95 13.12
N PHE A 86 -24.84 -3.38 13.03
CA PHE A 86 -23.76 -2.64 12.35
C PHE A 86 -23.25 -3.34 11.08
N ARG A 87 -23.93 -4.39 10.63
CA ARG A 87 -23.56 -5.20 9.45
C ARG A 87 -23.37 -4.37 8.16
N ASP A 88 -24.08 -3.25 8.07
CA ASP A 88 -24.17 -2.39 6.88
C ASP A 88 -23.31 -1.14 6.95
N VAL A 89 -22.41 -1.03 7.92
CA VAL A 89 -21.53 0.14 8.07
C VAL A 89 -20.71 0.44 6.81
N LEU A 90 -20.29 -0.59 6.07
CA LEU A 90 -19.58 -0.42 4.80
C LEU A 90 -20.47 0.18 3.69
N GLU A 91 -21.74 -0.23 3.61
CA GLU A 91 -22.70 0.28 2.62
C GLU A 91 -23.12 1.71 2.93
N LEU A 92 -23.24 2.05 4.21
CA LEU A 92 -23.52 3.42 4.65
C LEU A 92 -22.41 4.39 4.25
N GLY A 93 -21.17 3.90 4.08
CA GLY A 93 -20.07 4.66 3.46
C GLY A 93 -19.89 6.05 4.06
N ARG A 94 -19.86 6.17 5.40
CA ARG A 94 -19.81 7.46 6.12
C ARG A 94 -18.65 8.33 5.57
N ARG A 95 -19.00 9.29 4.70
CA ARG A 95 -18.12 10.24 3.98
C ARG A 95 -17.46 9.76 2.70
N THR A 96 -17.71 8.55 2.23
CA THR A 96 -17.29 8.14 0.88
C THR A 96 -18.18 8.81 -0.15
N ARG A 97 -17.63 9.78 -0.91
CA ARG A 97 -18.31 10.44 -2.03
C ARG A 97 -17.65 10.04 -3.35
N PRO A 98 -18.12 8.98 -4.04
CA PRO A 98 -17.59 8.60 -5.35
C PRO A 98 -17.71 9.72 -6.38
N LYS A 99 -18.76 10.55 -6.27
CA LYS A 99 -18.96 11.76 -7.05
C LYS A 99 -19.01 12.96 -6.10
N PRO A 100 -18.00 13.84 -6.08
CA PRO A 100 -17.93 14.96 -5.15
C PRO A 100 -19.15 15.90 -5.20
N TYR A 101 -19.73 16.06 -6.39
CA TYR A 101 -20.88 16.93 -6.69
C TYR A 101 -22.14 16.17 -7.12
N GLY A 102 -22.24 14.87 -6.79
CA GLY A 102 -23.41 14.05 -7.12
C GLY A 102 -24.48 14.09 -6.02
N LEU A 103 -25.76 14.17 -6.40
CA LEU A 103 -26.89 14.03 -5.48
C LEU A 103 -27.14 12.56 -5.08
N THR A 104 -26.75 11.62 -5.94
CA THR A 104 -26.88 10.17 -5.70
C THR A 104 -25.58 9.44 -6.04
N GLY A 105 -25.40 8.26 -5.48
CA GLY A 105 -24.26 7.39 -5.77
C GLY A 105 -24.49 5.97 -5.28
N SER A 106 -23.80 5.02 -5.89
CA SER A 106 -23.67 3.65 -5.40
C SER A 106 -22.24 3.44 -4.88
N PHE A 107 -22.12 2.58 -3.87
CA PHE A 107 -20.83 2.16 -3.34
C PHE A 107 -20.78 0.64 -3.35
N GLU A 108 -19.88 0.09 -4.15
CA GLU A 108 -19.60 -1.34 -4.11
C GLU A 108 -18.62 -1.59 -2.96
N CYS A 109 -19.07 -2.26 -1.90
CA CYS A 109 -18.21 -2.58 -0.77
C CYS A 109 -17.11 -3.57 -1.16
N LEU A 110 -15.96 -3.50 -0.49
CA LEU A 110 -14.87 -4.48 -0.66
C LEU A 110 -15.29 -5.88 -0.19
N ILE A 111 -16.08 -5.94 0.89
CA ILE A 111 -16.61 -7.18 1.45
C ILE A 111 -18.11 -7.25 1.13
N PRO A 112 -18.59 -8.24 0.35
CA PRO A 112 -20.00 -8.36 0.02
C PRO A 112 -20.82 -8.75 1.25
N ARG A 113 -22.10 -8.36 1.29
CA ARG A 113 -22.97 -8.50 2.47
C ARG A 113 -23.08 -9.94 3.01
N ASN A 114 -23.04 -10.94 2.13
CA ASN A 114 -23.07 -12.36 2.51
C ASN A 114 -21.82 -12.84 3.26
N LEU A 115 -20.70 -12.11 3.20
CA LEU A 115 -19.47 -12.37 3.96
C LEU A 115 -19.33 -11.46 5.20
N ARG A 116 -20.40 -10.74 5.56
CA ARG A 116 -20.47 -9.93 6.78
C ARG A 116 -21.33 -10.65 7.80
N LEU A 117 -20.75 -11.02 8.92
CA LEU A 117 -21.43 -11.68 10.04
C LEU A 117 -21.56 -10.72 11.23
N VAL A 118 -22.45 -11.09 12.15
CA VAL A 118 -22.73 -10.29 13.34
C VAL A 118 -22.61 -11.12 14.61
N VAL A 119 -22.13 -10.47 15.67
CA VAL A 119 -22.11 -11.02 17.03
C VAL A 119 -23.13 -10.30 17.92
N GLN A 120 -23.73 -11.03 18.88
CA GLN A 120 -24.56 -10.43 19.93
C GLN A 120 -23.64 -9.93 21.03
N GLU A 121 -23.33 -8.65 20.96
CA GLU A 121 -22.39 -7.99 21.85
C GLU A 121 -22.80 -6.50 21.87
N ARG A 122 -22.52 -5.78 22.95
CA ARG A 122 -22.69 -4.32 23.02
C ARG A 122 -21.82 -3.75 24.14
N ILE A 123 -20.94 -2.82 23.79
CA ILE A 123 -20.28 -1.88 24.69
C ILE A 123 -20.87 -0.49 24.42
N ASP A 124 -21.14 0.29 25.47
CA ASP A 124 -21.57 1.68 25.32
C ASP A 124 -20.37 2.64 25.16
N SER A 125 -20.58 3.94 25.33
CA SER A 125 -19.50 4.92 25.18
C SER A 125 -18.51 4.93 26.34
N ASP A 126 -18.88 4.37 27.49
CA ASP A 126 -18.15 4.46 28.75
C ASP A 126 -17.36 3.17 29.04
N GLY A 127 -17.58 2.10 28.28
CA GLY A 127 -16.81 0.86 28.32
C GLY A 127 -17.55 -0.30 28.98
#